data_AF-A0A699XAF8-F1
#
_entry.id   AF-A0A699XAF8-F1
#
_cell.length_a   1.000
_cell.length_b   1.000
_cell.length_c   1.000
_cell.angle_alpha   90.00
_cell.angle_beta   90.00
_cell.angle_gamma   90.00
#
_symmetry.space_group_name_H-M   'P 1'
#
loop_
_entity.id
_entity.type
_entity.pdbx_description
1 polymer ?
#
loop_
_entity_poly.entity_id
_entity_poly.type
_entity_poly.pdbx_seq_one_letter_code
_entity_poly.pdbx_strand_id
1 'polypeptide(L)'
;FEIERTEQVIDILGLQGDASDNIPGIPGIGEKTAKALIKQFGSVENLIANSDKLKGKQQENVRNFAEQGLLSKELATIHVNVPIEFEADKLVMDA
;
A
#
# COMPACT_ATOMS: atom_id res chain seq x y z
N PHE A 1 -5.62 -6.30 11.93
CA PHE A 1 -4.61 -6.43 10.86
C PHE A 1 -3.31 -6.80 11.54
N GLU A 2 -2.64 -7.90 11.17
CA GLU A 2 -1.36 -8.29 11.78
C GLU A 2 -0.22 -7.36 11.30
N ILE A 3 -0.31 -6.08 11.66
CA ILE A 3 0.63 -5.01 11.28
C ILE A 3 1.32 -4.45 12.52
N GLU A 4 2.55 -4.00 12.37
CA GLU A 4 3.35 -3.35 13.41
C GLU A 4 3.16 -1.83 13.41
N ARG A 5 2.92 -1.25 12.22
CA ARG A 5 2.70 0.18 12.05
C ARG A 5 1.54 0.44 11.09
N THR A 6 0.82 1.53 11.32
CA THR A 6 -0.40 1.87 10.58
C THR A 6 -0.15 2.07 9.09
N GLU A 7 1.04 2.56 8.71
CA GLU A 7 1.44 2.80 7.32
C GLU A 7 1.47 1.51 6.49
N GLN A 8 1.64 0.35 7.13
CA GLN A 8 1.63 -0.94 6.44
C GLN A 8 0.27 -1.27 5.82
N VAL A 9 -0.80 -0.59 6.23
CA VAL A 9 -2.10 -0.70 5.55
C VAL A 9 -2.00 -0.21 4.10
N ILE A 10 -1.23 0.87 3.86
CA ILE A 10 -0.97 1.42 2.54
C ILE A 10 -0.19 0.40 1.71
N ASP A 11 0.83 -0.23 2.29
CA ASP A 11 1.58 -1.29 1.61
C ASP A 11 0.70 -2.51 1.27
N ILE A 12 -0.19 -2.92 2.17
CA ILE A 12 -1.13 -4.02 1.95
C ILE A 12 -2.08 -3.68 0.78
N LEU A 13 -2.62 -2.46 0.75
CA LEU A 13 -3.47 -1.97 -0.34
C LEU A 13 -2.69 -1.85 -1.66
N GLY A 14 -1.44 -1.41 -1.62
CA GLY A 14 -0.56 -1.37 -2.79
C GLY A 14 -0.31 -2.74 -3.41
N LEU A 15 -0.32 -3.81 -2.61
CA LEU A 15 -0.18 -5.18 -3.10
C LEU A 15 -1.51 -5.81 -3.51
N GLN A 16 -2.57 -5.68 -2.71
CA GLN A 16 -3.84 -6.37 -2.97
C GLN A 16 -4.77 -5.61 -3.93
N GLY A 17 -4.56 -4.29 -4.08
CA GLY A 17 -5.47 -3.37 -4.74
C GLY A 17 -6.61 -2.88 -3.84
N ASP A 18 -7.48 -2.06 -4.43
CA ASP A 18 -8.74 -1.63 -3.87
C ASP A 18 -9.77 -1.54 -5.00
N ALA A 19 -10.74 -2.45 -5.00
CA ALA A 19 -11.76 -2.51 -6.04
C ALA A 19 -12.75 -1.34 -5.98
N SER A 20 -12.95 -0.73 -4.80
CA SER A 20 -13.83 0.44 -4.65
C SER A 20 -13.25 1.65 -5.36
N ASP A 21 -11.93 1.81 -5.27
CA ASP A 21 -11.19 2.98 -5.77
C ASP A 21 -10.46 2.71 -7.10
N ASN A 22 -10.73 1.56 -7.73
CA ASN A 22 -10.07 1.09 -8.95
C ASN A 22 -8.53 1.01 -8.85
N ILE A 23 -8.00 0.73 -7.66
CA ILE A 23 -6.58 0.51 -7.44
C ILE A 23 -6.25 -0.94 -7.79
N PRO A 24 -5.37 -1.20 -8.77
CA PRO A 24 -5.21 -2.55 -9.33
C PRO A 24 -4.38 -3.51 -8.47
N GLY A 25 -3.45 -3.02 -7.64
CA GLY A 25 -2.54 -3.86 -6.86
C GLY A 25 -1.55 -4.65 -7.73
N ILE A 26 -1.07 -5.80 -7.25
CA ILE A 26 -0.27 -6.76 -8.04
C ILE A 26 -1.12 -7.99 -8.36
N PRO A 27 -1.24 -8.41 -9.63
CA PRO A 27 -2.03 -9.57 -10.01
C PRO A 27 -1.65 -10.84 -9.22
N GLY A 28 -2.66 -11.54 -8.71
CA GLY A 28 -2.47 -12.78 -7.95
C GLY A 28 -2.02 -12.59 -6.50
N ILE A 29 -1.90 -11.35 -6.01
CA ILE A 29 -1.73 -11.06 -4.59
C ILE A 29 -3.06 -10.53 -4.04
N GLY A 30 -3.73 -11.32 -3.20
CA GLY A 30 -4.91 -10.89 -2.45
C GLY A 30 -4.59 -10.60 -0.98
N GLU A 31 -5.60 -10.18 -0.21
CA GLU A 31 -5.47 -9.72 1.19
C GLU A 31 -4.58 -10.59 2.08
N LYS A 32 -4.82 -11.91 2.11
CA LYS A 32 -4.05 -12.84 2.95
C LYS A 32 -2.58 -12.88 2.55
N THR A 33 -2.31 -12.90 1.26
CA THR A 33 -0.95 -12.94 0.71
C THR A 33 -0.25 -11.60 0.93
N ALA A 34 -0.93 -10.48 0.70
CA ALA A 34 -0.41 -9.14 0.95
C ALA A 34 0.02 -8.98 2.42
N LYS A 35 -0.85 -9.36 3.36
CA LYS A 35 -0.52 -9.34 4.81
C LYS A 35 0.71 -10.19 5.15
N ALA A 36 0.80 -11.41 4.61
CA ALA A 36 1.94 -12.29 4.86
C ALA A 36 3.26 -11.71 4.29
N LEU A 37 3.21 -11.14 3.08
CA LEU A 37 4.38 -10.51 2.45
C LEU A 37 4.80 -9.24 3.20
N ILE A 38 3.87 -8.39 3.61
CA ILE A 38 4.20 -7.17 4.36
C ILE A 38 4.70 -7.49 5.77
N LYS A 39 4.18 -8.54 6.42
CA LYS A 39 4.75 -9.05 7.67
C LYS A 39 6.19 -9.54 7.51
N GLN A 40 6.53 -10.13 6.36
CA GLN A 40 7.86 -10.67 6.09
C GLN A 40 8.87 -9.61 5.62
N PHE A 41 8.45 -8.70 4.73
CA PHE A 41 9.33 -7.76 4.04
C PHE A 41 9.19 -6.31 4.52
N GLY A 42 8.13 -6.01 5.27
CA GLY A 42 7.90 -4.70 5.88
C GLY A 42 7.20 -3.68 4.97
N SER A 43 7.58 -3.61 3.69
CA SER A 43 7.02 -2.65 2.71
C SER A 43 6.99 -3.23 1.28
N VAL A 44 6.27 -2.56 0.37
CA VAL A 44 6.25 -2.88 -1.07
C VAL A 44 7.65 -2.77 -1.69
N GLU A 45 8.41 -1.74 -1.36
CA GLU A 45 9.76 -1.51 -1.87
C GLU A 45 10.71 -2.65 -1.46
N ASN A 46 10.67 -3.03 -0.17
CA ASN A 46 11.47 -4.12 0.34
C ASN A 46 11.09 -5.47 -0.28
N LEU A 47 9.80 -5.71 -0.52
CA LEU A 47 9.33 -6.90 -1.23
C LEU A 47 9.90 -6.95 -2.66
N ILE A 48 9.84 -5.85 -3.40
CA ILE A 48 10.36 -5.76 -4.77
C ILE A 48 11.88 -5.99 -4.79
N ALA A 49 12.60 -5.32 -3.90
CA ALA A 49 14.06 -5.43 -3.76
C ALA A 49 14.52 -6.84 -3.39
N ASN A 50 13.65 -7.64 -2.74
CA ASN A 50 13.93 -9.02 -2.33
C ASN A 50 13.07 -10.04 -3.10
N SER A 51 12.62 -9.69 -4.31
CA SER A 51 11.76 -10.56 -5.13
C SER A 51 12.42 -11.90 -5.50
N ASP A 52 13.75 -11.99 -5.43
CA ASP A 52 14.53 -13.22 -5.58
C ASP A 52 14.21 -14.30 -4.53
N LYS A 53 13.71 -13.89 -3.35
CA LYS A 53 13.31 -14.81 -2.26
C LYS A 53 11.93 -15.44 -2.46
N LEU A 54 11.14 -14.91 -3.39
CA LEU A 54 9.84 -15.45 -3.77
C LEU A 54 10.01 -16.61 -4.76
N LYS A 55 8.94 -17.39 -4.97
CA LYS A 55 8.99 -18.57 -5.86
C LYS A 55 7.86 -18.56 -6.88
N GLY A 56 8.15 -19.12 -8.05
CA GLY A 56 7.17 -19.37 -9.11
C GLY A 56 6.42 -18.11 -9.53
N LYS A 57 5.09 -18.24 -9.70
CA LYS A 57 4.28 -17.15 -10.27
C LYS A 57 4.27 -15.88 -9.42
N GLN A 58 4.40 -16.00 -8.10
CA GLN A 58 4.44 -14.85 -7.20
C GLN A 58 5.68 -13.99 -7.46
N GLN A 59 6.84 -14.62 -7.66
CA GLN A 59 8.08 -13.93 -8.02
C GLN A 59 7.96 -13.21 -9.36
N GLU A 60 7.45 -13.91 -10.38
CA GLU A 60 7.22 -13.32 -11.70
C GLU A 60 6.30 -12.10 -11.63
N ASN A 61 5.18 -12.20 -10.92
CA ASN A 61 4.22 -11.12 -10.81
C ASN A 61 4.80 -9.92 -10.04
N VAL A 62 5.50 -10.15 -8.92
CA VAL A 62 6.14 -9.04 -8.17
C VAL A 62 7.17 -8.31 -9.02
N ARG A 63 7.92 -9.02 -9.89
CA ARG A 63 8.89 -8.39 -10.79
C ARG A 63 8.22 -7.66 -11.95
N ASN A 64 7.28 -8.31 -12.63
CA ASN A 64 6.64 -7.78 -13.82
C ASN A 64 5.70 -6.59 -13.53
N PHE A 65 5.13 -6.54 -12.32
CA PHE A 65 4.17 -5.52 -11.90
C PHE A 65 4.70 -4.65 -10.74
N ALA A 66 6.03 -4.57 -10.59
CA ALA A 66 6.67 -3.77 -9.54
C ALA A 66 6.21 -2.31 -9.55
N GLU A 67 6.23 -1.67 -10.73
CA GLU A 67 5.77 -0.29 -10.91
C GLU A 67 4.28 -0.13 -10.61
N GLN A 68 3.44 -1.09 -11.00
CA GLN A 68 2.02 -1.07 -10.70
C GLN A 68 1.74 -1.18 -9.20
N GLY A 69 2.52 -2.00 -8.47
CA GLY A 69 2.43 -2.10 -7.00
C GLY A 69 2.84 -0.81 -6.30
N LEU A 70 3.92 -0.16 -6.77
CA LEU A 70 4.36 1.14 -6.25
C LEU A 70 3.33 2.24 -6.52
N LEU A 71 2.79 2.31 -7.74
CA LEU A 71 1.71 3.24 -8.08
C LEU A 71 0.46 2.96 -7.26
N SER A 72 0.08 1.70 -7.07
CA SER A 72 -1.08 1.33 -6.25
C SER A 72 -0.92 1.75 -4.80
N LYS A 73 0.30 1.64 -4.26
CA LYS A 73 0.65 2.15 -2.92
C LYS A 73 0.52 3.67 -2.87
N GLU A 74 1.04 4.38 -3.87
CA GLU A 74 0.93 5.84 -3.97
C GLU A 74 -0.55 6.29 -4.00
N LEU A 75 -1.37 5.66 -4.83
CA LEU A 75 -2.80 5.95 -4.94
C LEU A 75 -3.57 5.67 -3.64
N ALA A 76 -3.15 4.64 -2.88
CA ALA A 76 -3.73 4.33 -1.57
C ALA A 76 -3.20 5.25 -0.44
N THR A 77 -2.24 6.13 -0.72
CA THR A 77 -1.63 7.01 0.29
C THR A 77 -2.45 8.30 0.42
N ILE A 78 -2.90 8.61 1.64
CA ILE A 78 -3.53 9.90 1.94
C ILE A 78 -2.46 10.99 1.93
N HIS A 79 -2.59 11.94 1.01
CA HIS A 79 -1.68 13.08 0.91
C HIS A 79 -2.00 14.13 1.98
N VAL A 80 -1.20 14.17 3.05
CA VAL A 80 -1.40 15.07 4.21
C VAL A 80 -0.75 16.45 4.07
N ASN A 81 0.04 16.69 3.02
CA ASN A 81 0.77 17.95 2.81
C ASN A 81 -0.02 18.92 1.91
N VAL A 82 -1.31 19.10 2.18
CA VAL A 82 -2.15 20.02 1.39
C VAL A 82 -1.73 21.47 1.70
N PRO A 83 -1.52 22.34 0.70
CA PRO A 83 -1.06 23.72 0.90
C PRO A 83 -2.21 24.63 1.34
N ILE A 84 -2.84 24.30 2.47
CA ILE A 84 -3.87 25.12 3.11
C ILE A 84 -3.34 25.63 4.44
N GLU A 85 -3.67 26.89 4.76
CA GLU A 85 -3.38 27.45 6.07
C GLU A 85 -4.38 26.91 7.09
N PHE A 86 -3.88 26.44 8.22
CA PHE A 86 -4.71 25.94 9.32
C PHE A 86 -5.16 27.10 10.21
N GLU A 87 -6.45 27.41 10.19
CA GLU A 87 -7.07 28.47 11.00
C GLU A 87 -8.04 27.85 12.01
N ALA A 88 -7.54 27.53 13.21
CA ALA A 88 -8.33 26.83 14.24
C ALA A 88 -9.64 27.55 14.61
N ASP A 89 -9.63 28.88 14.66
CA ASP A 89 -10.79 29.70 15.03
C ASP A 89 -11.97 29.53 14.06
N LYS A 90 -11.71 29.20 12.79
CA LYS A 90 -12.75 28.94 11.78
C LYS A 90 -13.41 27.56 11.90
N LEU A 91 -12.90 26.70 12.77
CA LEU A 91 -13.35 25.31 12.95
C LEU A 91 -14.10 25.09 14.27
N VAL A 92 -14.33 26.15 15.05
CA VAL A 92 -15.16 26.11 16.27
C VAL A 92 -16.63 26.11 15.87
N MET A 93 -17.40 25.13 16.35
CA MET A 93 -18.86 25.15 16.24
C MET A 93 -19.45 26.00 17.35
N ASP A 94 -20.37 26.90 17.00
CA ASP A 94 -21.22 27.58 17.97
C ASP A 94 -22.22 26.58 18.60
N ALA A 95 -22.58 26.83 19.86
CA ALA A 95 -23.51 26.02 20.65
C ALA A 95 -24.98 26.23 20.27
#